data_AF-A0A9X6WGH6-F1
#
_entry.id   AF-A0A9X6WGH6-F1
#
_cell.length_a   1.000
_cell.length_b   1.000
_cell.length_c   1.000
_cell.angle_alpha   90.00
_cell.angle_beta   90.00
_cell.angle_gamma   90.00
#
_symmetry.space_group_name_H-M   'P 1'
#
loop_
_entity.id
_entity.type
_entity.pdbx_description
1 polymer ?
#
loop_
_entity_poly.entity_id
_entity_poly.type
_entity_poly.pdbx_seq_one_letter_code
_entity_poly.pdbx_strand_id
1 'polypeptide(L)'
;MNKSEKQIDSLFELLDELVNKQIGLNVIIKALGADENHGMLDEAIERVEIMIVEAFGGNEEHYRHIEGTELFYHYKWTEGRDYKKDLIDYINRTVENNWTNEIDTTIVRA
;
A
#
# COMPACT_ATOMS: atom_id res chain seq x y z
N MET A 1 -8.54 -22.22 4.51
CA MET A 1 -7.56 -21.32 3.86
C MET A 1 -6.69 -22.10 2.89
N ASN A 2 -6.81 -21.78 1.61
CA ASN A 2 -5.92 -22.30 0.57
C ASN A 2 -4.52 -21.66 0.69
N LYS A 3 -3.52 -22.16 -0.05
CA LYS A 3 -2.13 -21.68 0.04
C LYS A 3 -1.98 -20.20 -0.37
N SER A 4 -2.79 -19.73 -1.32
CA SER A 4 -2.76 -18.36 -1.83
C SER A 4 -3.33 -17.37 -0.80
N GLU A 5 -4.45 -17.69 -0.14
CA GLU A 5 -5.03 -16.88 0.93
C GLU A 5 -4.04 -16.68 2.09
N LYS A 6 -3.31 -17.74 2.49
CA LYS A 6 -2.24 -17.64 3.50
C LYS A 6 -1.12 -16.71 3.10
N GLN A 7 -0.72 -16.75 1.83
CA GLN A 7 0.36 -15.89 1.32
C GLN A 7 -0.08 -14.42 1.30
N ILE A 8 -1.32 -14.15 0.88
CA ILE A 8 -1.90 -12.80 0.89
C ILE A 8 -1.95 -12.26 2.32
N ASP A 9 -2.43 -13.04 3.28
CA ASP A 9 -2.49 -12.59 4.69
C ASP A 9 -1.08 -12.28 5.25
N SER A 10 -0.08 -13.13 4.97
CA SER A 10 1.30 -12.85 5.39
C SER A 10 1.91 -11.61 4.74
N LEU A 11 1.50 -11.25 3.52
CA LEU A 11 1.94 -10.00 2.88
C LEU A 11 1.30 -8.77 3.54
N PHE A 12 0.03 -8.86 3.93
CA PHE A 12 -0.62 -7.80 4.71
C PHE A 12 0.00 -7.64 6.10
N GLU A 13 0.30 -8.74 6.80
CA GLU A 13 1.04 -8.70 8.07
C GLU A 13 2.41 -8.05 7.92
N LEU A 14 3.14 -8.37 6.84
CA LEU A 14 4.43 -7.75 6.56
C LEU A 14 4.30 -6.25 6.26
N LEU A 15 3.27 -5.85 5.51
CA LEU A 15 2.97 -4.46 5.24
C LEU A 15 2.72 -3.70 6.55
N ASP A 16 1.91 -4.26 7.45
CA ASP A 16 1.64 -3.68 8.77
C ASP A 16 2.92 -3.51 9.60
N GLU A 17 3.80 -4.52 9.60
CA GLU A 17 5.08 -4.43 10.30
C GLU A 17 5.99 -3.33 9.75
N LEU A 18 6.09 -3.19 8.42
CA LEU A 18 6.92 -2.18 7.78
C LEU A 18 6.39 -0.77 8.05
N VAL A 19 5.07 -0.57 7.93
CA VAL A 19 4.41 0.70 8.23
C VAL A 19 4.60 1.10 9.69
N ASN A 20 4.40 0.17 10.63
CA ASN A 20 4.64 0.42 12.04
C ASN A 20 6.11 0.77 12.34
N LYS A 21 7.06 0.12 11.67
CA LYS A 21 8.48 0.47 11.79
C LYS A 21 8.77 1.85 11.23
N GLN A 22 8.18 2.22 10.08
CA GLN A 22 8.32 3.55 9.48
C GLN A 22 7.77 4.64 10.43
N ILE A 23 6.61 4.41 11.06
CA ILE A 23 6.07 5.29 12.11
C ILE A 23 7.06 5.45 13.26
N GLY A 24 7.60 4.34 13.77
CA GLY A 24 8.57 4.35 14.86
C GLY A 24 9.85 5.12 14.51
N LEU A 25 10.39 4.91 13.30
CA LEU A 25 11.56 5.64 12.81
C LEU A 25 11.27 7.15 12.73
N ASN A 26 10.11 7.53 12.21
CA ASN A 26 9.71 8.94 12.11
C ASN A 26 9.62 9.61 13.48
N VAL A 27 9.11 8.92 14.50
CA VAL A 27 9.08 9.42 15.88
C VAL A 27 10.50 9.64 16.41
N ILE A 28 11.42 8.70 16.16
CA ILE A 28 12.82 8.80 16.60
C ILE A 28 13.53 9.97 15.90
N ILE A 29 13.39 10.08 14.58
CA ILE A 29 13.98 11.16 13.77
C ILE A 29 13.49 12.53 14.26
N LYS A 30 12.18 12.66 14.50
CA LYS A 30 11.59 13.88 15.05
C LYS A 30 12.16 14.22 16.43
N ALA A 31 12.37 13.23 17.29
CA ALA A 31 12.98 13.43 18.60
C ALA A 31 14.46 13.87 18.52
N LEU A 32 15.16 13.52 17.43
CA LEU A 32 16.53 13.96 17.14
C LEU A 32 16.59 15.37 16.53
N GLY A 33 15.45 16.04 16.31
CA GLY A 33 15.37 17.41 15.82
C GLY A 33 15.42 17.55 14.30
N ALA A 34 15.22 16.45 13.56
CA ALA A 34 14.97 16.52 12.13
C ALA A 34 13.49 16.82 11.86
N ASP A 35 13.22 17.80 10.99
CA ASP A 35 11.86 18.17 10.57
C ASP A 35 11.34 17.32 9.40
N GLU A 36 12.21 16.54 8.75
CA GLU A 36 11.85 15.76 7.57
C GLU A 36 11.38 14.35 7.94
N ASN A 37 10.24 13.97 7.38
CA ASN A 37 9.77 12.59 7.36
C ASN A 37 10.64 11.80 6.38
N HIS A 38 11.62 11.06 6.89
CA HIS A 38 12.48 10.24 6.05
C HIS A 38 11.75 8.93 5.76
N GLY A 39 11.21 8.80 4.55
CA GLY A 39 10.62 7.57 4.00
C GLY A 39 11.63 6.43 3.81
N MET A 40 12.36 6.07 4.87
CA MET A 40 13.46 5.11 4.84
C MET A 40 13.01 3.70 4.42
N LEU A 41 11.74 3.36 4.66
CA LEU A 41 11.15 2.09 4.30
C LEU A 41 10.16 2.21 3.13
N ASP A 42 10.06 3.37 2.46
CA ASP A 42 9.06 3.60 1.41
C ASP A 42 9.19 2.58 0.26
N GLU A 43 10.42 2.33 -0.23
CA GLU A 43 10.68 1.35 -1.29
C GLU A 43 10.29 -0.08 -0.85
N ALA A 44 10.55 -0.44 0.41
CA ALA A 44 10.18 -1.75 0.93
C ALA A 44 8.66 -1.90 1.09
N ILE A 45 7.99 -0.84 1.53
CA ILE A 45 6.53 -0.77 1.64
C ILE A 45 5.91 -0.92 0.24
N GLU A 46 6.32 -0.10 -0.72
CA GLU A 46 5.88 -0.15 -2.12
C GLU A 46 6.07 -1.56 -2.71
N ARG A 47 7.24 -2.18 -2.47
CA ARG A 47 7.50 -3.53 -2.97
C ARG A 47 6.51 -4.56 -2.44
N VAL A 48 6.15 -4.46 -1.16
CA VAL A 48 5.15 -5.37 -0.56
C VAL A 48 3.76 -5.09 -1.12
N GLU A 49 3.39 -3.83 -1.36
CA GLU A 49 2.12 -3.47 -2.00
C GLU A 49 2.00 -4.06 -3.41
N ILE A 50 3.08 -4.00 -4.21
CA ILE A 50 3.16 -4.66 -5.52
C ILE A 50 2.98 -6.18 -5.36
N MET A 51 3.68 -6.80 -4.40
CA MET A 51 3.57 -8.26 -4.16
C MET A 51 2.15 -8.67 -3.74
N ILE A 52 1.42 -7.82 -3.00
CA ILE A 52 0.01 -8.04 -2.70
C ILE A 52 -0.79 -8.08 -4.00
N VAL A 53 -0.65 -7.07 -4.86
CA VAL A 53 -1.37 -7.01 -6.14
C VAL A 53 -1.04 -8.21 -7.05
N GLU A 54 0.24 -8.60 -7.13
CA GLU A 54 0.68 -9.80 -7.86
C GLU A 54 0.08 -11.09 -7.31
N ALA A 55 -0.11 -11.20 -5.99
CA ALA A 55 -0.72 -12.36 -5.36
C ALA A 55 -2.21 -12.54 -5.72
N PHE A 56 -2.88 -11.46 -6.13
CA PHE A 56 -4.22 -11.47 -6.71
C PHE A 56 -4.24 -11.68 -8.23
N GLY A 57 -3.08 -11.89 -8.86
CA GLY A 57 -2.94 -12.06 -10.32
C GLY A 57 -2.77 -10.76 -11.10
N GLY A 58 -2.57 -9.64 -10.40
CA GLY A 58 -2.24 -8.36 -11.01
C GLY A 58 -0.77 -8.23 -11.41
N ASN A 59 -0.38 -7.01 -11.77
CA ASN A 59 0.99 -6.64 -12.15
C ASN A 59 1.26 -5.20 -11.71
N GLU A 60 2.44 -4.66 -12.03
CA GLU A 60 2.84 -3.30 -11.65
C GLU A 60 1.90 -2.21 -12.20
N GLU A 61 1.32 -2.38 -13.38
CA GLU A 61 0.37 -1.39 -13.93
C GLU A 61 -0.95 -1.37 -13.15
N HIS A 62 -1.44 -2.55 -12.74
CA HIS A 62 -2.58 -2.63 -11.82
C HIS A 62 -2.25 -1.98 -10.48
N TYR A 63 -1.03 -2.18 -9.96
CA TYR A 63 -0.58 -1.52 -8.73
C TYR A 63 -0.63 0.01 -8.88
N ARG A 64 -0.06 0.58 -9.95
CA ARG A 64 -0.08 2.02 -10.20
C ARG A 64 -1.50 2.59 -10.28
N HIS A 65 -2.43 1.85 -10.89
CA HIS A 65 -3.84 2.24 -10.92
C HIS A 65 -4.43 2.34 -9.51
N ILE A 66 -4.13 1.38 -8.64
CA ILE A 66 -4.60 1.34 -7.25
C ILE A 66 -3.90 2.39 -6.39
N GLU A 67 -2.60 2.59 -6.57
CA GLU A 67 -1.77 3.61 -5.90
C GLU A 67 -2.26 5.02 -6.21
N GLY A 68 -2.82 5.27 -7.41
CA GLY A 68 -3.50 6.51 -7.75
C GLY A 68 -4.78 6.78 -6.93
N THR A 69 -5.20 5.84 -6.10
CA THR A 69 -6.32 5.98 -5.14
C THR A 69 -5.80 6.10 -3.70
N GLU A 70 -6.68 6.47 -2.77
CA GLU A 70 -6.33 6.52 -1.35
C GLU A 70 -6.42 5.16 -0.63
N LEU A 71 -6.61 4.03 -1.34
CA LEU A 71 -6.91 2.75 -0.69
C LEU A 71 -5.73 2.16 0.10
N PHE A 72 -4.54 2.11 -0.50
CA PHE A 72 -3.33 1.72 0.23
C PHE A 72 -3.02 2.73 1.34
N TYR A 73 -3.22 4.02 1.10
CA TYR A 73 -3.03 5.04 2.12
C TYR A 73 -3.95 4.81 3.33
N HIS A 74 -5.25 4.60 3.11
CA HIS A 74 -6.21 4.36 4.16
C HIS A 74 -5.94 3.06 4.91
N TYR A 75 -5.53 2.00 4.21
CA TYR A 75 -5.10 0.76 4.83
C TYR A 75 -3.93 0.98 5.81
N LYS A 76 -2.91 1.72 5.37
CA LYS A 76 -1.67 1.94 6.14
C LYS A 76 -1.84 2.91 7.32
N TRP A 77 -2.61 3.99 7.14
CA TRP A 77 -2.47 5.19 7.99
C TRP A 77 -3.74 5.61 8.74
N THR A 78 -4.87 4.94 8.52
CA THR A 78 -6.15 5.33 9.15
C THR A 78 -6.65 4.25 10.10
N GLU A 79 -6.97 4.65 11.34
CA GLU A 79 -7.63 3.77 12.32
C GLU A 79 -9.14 3.68 12.08
N GLY A 80 -9.69 2.46 12.07
CA GLY A 80 -11.12 2.20 12.03
C GLY A 80 -11.76 2.27 10.63
N ARG A 81 -12.71 1.36 10.36
CA ARG A 81 -13.18 0.85 9.05
C ARG A 81 -12.35 -0.34 8.56
N ASP A 82 -13.04 -1.24 7.86
CA ASP A 82 -12.49 -2.49 7.33
C ASP A 82 -11.70 -2.21 6.03
N TYR A 83 -10.71 -1.31 6.10
CA TYR A 83 -9.94 -0.84 4.94
C TYR A 83 -9.23 -1.96 4.20
N LYS A 84 -8.85 -3.04 4.91
CA LYS A 84 -8.33 -4.26 4.30
C LYS A 84 -9.33 -4.84 3.30
N LYS A 85 -10.60 -4.93 3.70
CA LYS A 85 -11.67 -5.46 2.84
C LYS A 85 -11.89 -4.58 1.62
N ASP A 86 -12.00 -3.26 1.82
CA ASP A 86 -12.21 -2.31 0.71
C ASP A 86 -11.05 -2.37 -0.31
N LEU A 87 -9.80 -2.46 0.18
CA LEU A 87 -8.61 -2.62 -0.64
C LEU A 87 -8.64 -3.95 -1.41
N ILE A 88 -8.93 -5.07 -0.75
CA ILE A 88 -9.04 -6.39 -1.40
C ILE A 88 -10.13 -6.40 -2.47
N ASP A 89 -11.32 -5.86 -2.16
CA ASP A 89 -12.43 -5.79 -3.11
C ASP A 89 -12.04 -4.96 -4.35
N TYR A 90 -11.30 -3.86 -4.15
CA TYR A 90 -10.84 -3.04 -5.27
C TYR A 90 -9.71 -3.71 -6.07
N ILE A 91 -8.73 -4.36 -5.43
CA ILE A 91 -7.68 -5.12 -6.14
C ILE A 91 -8.31 -6.17 -7.06
N ASN A 92 -9.25 -6.97 -6.54
CA ASN A 92 -9.94 -7.98 -7.34
C ASN A 92 -10.63 -7.34 -8.56
N ARG A 93 -11.38 -6.25 -8.38
CA ARG A 93 -12.05 -5.57 -9.49
C ARG A 93 -11.06 -5.02 -10.51
N THR A 94 -9.96 -4.41 -10.05
CA THR A 94 -8.90 -3.88 -10.91
C THR A 94 -8.29 -4.98 -11.77
N VAL A 95 -7.98 -6.14 -11.18
CA VAL A 95 -7.41 -7.28 -11.90
C VAL A 95 -8.44 -7.93 -12.84
N GLU A 96 -9.67 -8.19 -12.37
CA GLU A 96 -10.74 -8.79 -13.17
C GLU A 96 -11.11 -7.96 -14.40
N ASN A 97 -11.07 -6.63 -14.28
CA ASN A 97 -11.37 -5.70 -15.36
C ASN A 97 -10.12 -5.22 -16.12
N ASN A 98 -8.93 -5.70 -15.73
CA ASN A 98 -7.63 -5.31 -16.29
C ASN A 98 -7.47 -3.77 -16.37
N TRP A 99 -7.75 -3.07 -15.28
CA TRP A 99 -7.58 -1.63 -15.17
C TRP A 99 -6.11 -1.29 -14.91
N THR A 100 -5.42 -0.80 -15.95
CA THR A 100 -3.99 -0.47 -15.91
C THR A 100 -3.70 1.01 -16.21
N ASN A 101 -4.73 1.80 -16.52
CA ASN A 101 -4.56 3.21 -16.83
C ASN A 101 -4.14 3.97 -15.57
N GLU A 102 -3.00 4.65 -15.64
CA GLU A 102 -2.66 5.72 -14.69
C GLU A 102 -3.83 6.71 -14.68
N ILE A 103 -4.49 6.86 -13.53
CA ILE A 103 -5.39 8.00 -13.34
C ILE A 103 -4.48 9.21 -13.46
N ASP A 104 -4.71 10.03 -14.48
CA ASP A 104 -3.91 11.21 -14.82
C ASP A 104 -4.00 12.25 -13.68
N THR A 105 -3.33 12.01 -12.55
CA THR A 105 -3.19 12.98 -11.45
C THR A 105 -2.17 14.02 -11.85
N THR A 106 -2.57 14.90 -12.78
CA THR A 106 -1.91 16.18 -12.98
C THR A 106 -2.09 17.00 -11.70
N ILE A 107 -1.17 16.88 -10.75
CA ILE A 107 -1.06 17.83 -9.64
C ILE A 107 -0.54 19.14 -10.24
N VAL A 108 -1.45 20.05 -10.62
CA VAL A 108 -1.09 21.44 -10.89
C VAL A 108 -0.75 22.08 -9.54
N ARG A 109 0.54 22.21 -9.24
CA ARG A 109 1.01 23.07 -8.14
C ARG A 109 0.69 24.52 -8.54
N ALA A 110 -0.25 25.14 -7.84
CA ALA A 110 -0.47 26.59 -7.85
C ALA A 110 0.52 27.27 -6.91
#